data_AF-A0A952A4V2-F1
#
_entry.id   AF-A0A952A4V2-F1
#
_cell.length_a   1.000
_cell.length_b   1.000
_cell.length_c   1.000
_cell.angle_alpha   90.00
_cell.angle_beta   90.00
_cell.angle_gamma   90.00
#
_symmetry.space_group_name_H-M   'P 1'
#
loop_
_entity.id
_entity.type
_entity.pdbx_description
1 polymer ?
#
loop_
_entity_poly.entity_id
_entity_poly.type
_entity_poly.pdbx_seq_one_letter_code
_entity_poly.pdbx_strand_id
1 'polypeptide(L)'
;RCADTGWLDRAGKLRDGMEARLAALGAEIVAASALRLPTTTMIRMPGVPAATQLIRFDMAGIAVSSGSACSSGKVGASHVLAAMGMAASAAAEVIRVSLGWTTTAADIDAFCTAWEALAAARKAA
;
A
#
# COMPACT_ATOMS: atom_id res chain seq x y z
N ARG A 1 -5.65 25.20 18.95
CA ARG A 1 -4.51 24.30 19.29
C ARG A 1 -4.64 23.10 18.37
N CYS A 2 -3.72 22.95 17.41
CA CYS A 2 -3.77 21.84 16.46
C CYS A 2 -3.53 20.51 17.20
N ALA A 3 -4.17 19.46 16.70
CA ALA A 3 -4.50 18.20 17.36
C ALA A 3 -3.34 17.49 18.08
N ASP A 4 -3.72 16.76 19.12
CA ASP A 4 -2.96 15.67 19.75
C ASP A 4 -2.18 14.87 18.70
N THR A 5 -0.84 15.04 18.67
CA THR A 5 0.03 14.42 17.66
C THR A 5 0.37 12.97 17.98
N GLY A 6 -0.04 12.45 19.15
CA GLY A 6 0.31 11.09 19.58
C GLY A 6 -0.23 9.99 18.64
N TRP A 7 -1.32 10.26 17.92
CA TRP A 7 -1.84 9.29 16.94
C TRP A 7 -0.99 9.20 15.67
N LEU A 8 -0.28 10.27 15.27
CA LEU A 8 0.61 10.25 14.10
C LEU A 8 1.84 9.37 14.39
N ASP A 9 2.38 9.43 15.61
CA ASP A 9 3.46 8.54 16.04
C ASP A 9 3.01 7.07 16.03
N ARG A 10 1.80 6.80 16.52
CA ARG A 10 1.21 5.46 16.44
C ARG A 10 1.02 5.01 15.00
N ALA A 11 0.48 5.85 14.14
CA ALA A 11 0.31 5.55 12.72
C ALA A 11 1.65 5.26 12.05
N GLY A 12 2.69 6.04 12.36
CA GLY A 12 4.06 5.79 11.89
C GLY A 12 4.57 4.41 12.27
N LYS A 13 4.44 4.04 13.56
CA LYS A 13 4.83 2.70 14.03
C LYS A 13 4.07 1.56 13.34
N LEU A 14 2.75 1.74 13.15
CA LEU A 14 1.92 0.77 12.43
C LEU A 14 2.35 0.65 10.96
N ARG A 15 2.61 1.78 10.31
CA ARG A 15 3.07 1.84 8.92
C ARG A 15 4.44 1.16 8.77
N ASP A 16 5.40 1.47 9.63
CA ASP A 16 6.73 0.88 9.58
C ASP A 16 6.71 -0.63 9.84
N GLY A 17 5.92 -1.08 10.81
CA GLY A 17 5.74 -2.52 11.09
C GLY A 17 5.10 -3.26 9.92
N MET A 18 4.06 -2.67 9.31
CA MET A 18 3.42 -3.19 8.10
C MET A 18 4.42 -3.28 6.95
N GLU A 19 5.18 -2.21 6.66
CA GLU A 19 6.17 -2.18 5.59
C GLU A 19 7.25 -3.26 5.79
N ALA A 20 7.77 -3.42 7.00
CA ALA A 20 8.77 -4.44 7.31
C ALA A 20 8.24 -5.86 7.06
N ARG A 21 7.02 -6.15 7.51
CA ARG A 21 6.38 -7.47 7.31
C ARG A 21 6.17 -7.76 5.83
N LEU A 22 5.65 -6.80 5.07
CA LEU A 22 5.40 -6.97 3.63
C LEU A 22 6.68 -7.07 2.81
N ALA A 23 7.71 -6.29 3.16
CA ALA A 23 9.02 -6.36 2.51
C ALA A 23 9.65 -7.76 2.66
N ALA A 24 9.52 -8.40 3.83
CA ALA A 24 9.97 -9.77 4.05
C ALA A 24 9.27 -10.81 3.16
N LEU A 25 8.12 -10.46 2.60
CA LEU A 25 7.33 -11.31 1.70
C LEU A 25 7.52 -10.96 0.21
N GLY A 26 8.40 -10.01 -0.09
CA GLY A 26 8.72 -9.57 -1.44
C GLY A 26 7.92 -8.37 -1.95
N ALA A 27 7.27 -7.61 -1.04
CA ALA A 27 6.73 -6.31 -1.41
C ALA A 27 7.86 -5.29 -1.62
N GLU A 28 7.68 -4.37 -2.58
CA GLU A 28 8.60 -3.25 -2.76
C GLU A 28 7.95 -1.96 -2.28
N ILE A 29 8.59 -1.29 -1.34
CA ILE A 29 8.09 -0.03 -0.76
C ILE A 29 8.61 1.14 -1.61
N VAL A 30 7.67 1.90 -2.17
CA VAL A 30 8.01 3.06 -3.01
C VAL A 30 8.56 4.18 -2.13
N ALA A 31 9.73 4.70 -2.51
CA ALA A 31 10.44 5.77 -1.79
C ALA A 31 10.74 5.44 -0.31
N ALA A 32 11.08 4.18 -0.01
CA ALA A 32 11.36 3.71 1.35
C ALA A 32 12.38 4.55 2.13
N SER A 33 13.40 5.08 1.45
CA SER A 33 14.49 5.89 2.03
C SER A 33 14.19 7.40 2.12
N ALA A 34 13.05 7.86 1.61
CA ALA A 34 12.67 9.27 1.66
C ALA A 34 11.91 9.62 2.95
N LEU A 35 11.93 10.89 3.33
CA LEU A 35 11.02 11.41 4.35
C LEU A 35 9.58 11.34 3.83
N ARG A 36 8.71 10.61 4.54
CA ARG A 36 7.33 10.34 4.14
C ARG A 36 6.36 10.63 5.27
N LEU A 37 5.09 10.83 4.92
CA LEU A 37 4.02 10.94 5.91
C LEU A 37 3.89 9.62 6.69
N PRO A 38 3.70 9.68 8.02
CA PRO A 38 3.61 8.47 8.84
C PRO A 38 2.36 7.62 8.54
N THR A 39 1.35 8.22 7.89
CA THR A 39 0.06 7.58 7.64
C THR A 39 -0.05 6.89 6.28
N THR A 40 0.88 7.11 5.36
CA THR A 40 0.70 6.70 3.96
C THR A 40 1.90 5.91 3.47
N THR A 41 1.63 4.80 2.80
CA THR A 41 2.63 4.03 2.08
C THR A 41 2.13 3.65 0.69
N MET A 42 3.07 3.51 -0.23
CA MET A 42 2.84 2.98 -1.56
C MET A 42 3.62 1.67 -1.66
N ILE A 43 2.90 0.60 -1.98
CA ILE A 43 3.40 -0.77 -1.95
C ILE A 43 3.21 -1.37 -3.34
N ARG A 44 4.29 -1.86 -3.93
CA ARG A 44 4.25 -2.68 -5.14
C ARG A 44 4.19 -4.15 -4.76
N MET A 45 3.30 -4.89 -5.41
CA MET A 45 3.31 -6.36 -5.39
C MET A 45 3.74 -6.85 -6.79
N PRO A 46 5.03 -7.22 -6.97
CA PRO A 46 5.53 -7.61 -8.29
C PRO A 46 4.70 -8.73 -8.93
N GLY A 47 4.31 -8.55 -10.19
CA GLY A 47 3.53 -9.54 -10.95
C GLY A 47 2.03 -9.57 -10.63
N VAL A 48 1.51 -8.64 -9.81
CA VAL A 48 0.06 -8.56 -9.54
C VAL A 48 -0.46 -7.17 -9.88
N PRO A 49 -1.31 -7.04 -10.91
CA PRO A 49 -1.90 -5.75 -11.27
C PRO A 49 -2.66 -5.11 -10.12
N ALA A 50 -2.55 -3.79 -9.95
CA ALA A 50 -3.22 -3.04 -8.88
C ALA A 50 -4.74 -3.20 -8.93
N ALA A 51 -5.35 -3.33 -10.11
CA ALA A 51 -6.79 -3.62 -10.25
C ALA A 51 -7.19 -4.95 -9.61
N THR A 52 -6.37 -6.00 -9.79
CA THR A 52 -6.58 -7.30 -9.13
C THR A 52 -6.43 -7.18 -7.63
N GLN A 53 -5.42 -6.43 -7.16
CA GLN A 53 -5.22 -6.18 -5.73
C GLN A 53 -6.44 -5.48 -5.12
N LEU A 54 -6.93 -4.40 -5.75
CA LEU A 54 -8.11 -3.66 -5.30
C LEU A 54 -9.34 -4.56 -5.12
N ILE A 55 -9.64 -5.40 -6.12
CA ILE A 55 -10.78 -6.34 -6.05
C ILE A 55 -10.59 -7.31 -4.88
N ARG A 56 -9.37 -7.85 -4.70
CA ARG A 56 -9.10 -8.84 -3.66
C ARG A 56 -9.15 -8.25 -2.26
N PHE A 57 -8.68 -7.02 -2.08
CA PHE A 57 -8.80 -6.32 -0.80
C PHE A 57 -10.24 -5.91 -0.51
N ASP A 58 -11.01 -5.47 -1.51
CA ASP A 58 -12.43 -5.16 -1.36
C ASP A 58 -13.24 -6.40 -0.90
N MET A 59 -13.00 -7.56 -1.53
CA MET A 59 -13.58 -8.83 -1.10
C MET A 59 -13.17 -9.26 0.32
N ALA A 60 -12.00 -8.81 0.79
CA ALA A 60 -11.53 -9.03 2.15
C ALA A 60 -12.03 -7.95 3.14
N GLY A 61 -12.88 -7.02 2.70
CA GLY A 61 -13.40 -5.93 3.52
C GLY A 61 -12.39 -4.80 3.80
N ILE A 62 -11.33 -4.70 2.99
CA ILE A 62 -10.25 -3.73 3.18
C ILE A 62 -10.23 -2.71 2.04
N ALA A 63 -10.39 -1.44 2.37
CA ALA A 63 -10.34 -0.35 1.40
C ALA A 63 -8.89 0.14 1.18
N VAL A 64 -8.41 0.08 -0.06
CA VAL A 64 -7.13 0.68 -0.51
C VAL A 64 -7.32 1.45 -1.81
N SER A 65 -6.31 2.21 -2.24
CA SER A 65 -6.34 2.93 -3.53
C SER A 65 -5.26 2.42 -4.48
N SER A 66 -5.40 2.61 -5.79
CA SER A 66 -4.31 2.39 -6.76
C SER A 66 -3.49 3.67 -6.98
N GLY A 67 -2.16 3.53 -7.09
CA GLY A 67 -1.24 4.62 -7.45
C GLY A 67 -1.21 5.83 -6.50
N SER A 68 -0.78 7.00 -7.01
CA SER A 68 -0.53 8.22 -6.22
C SER A 68 -1.79 8.97 -5.80
N ALA A 69 -2.83 8.97 -6.62
CA ALA A 69 -4.19 9.46 -6.33
C ALA A 69 -5.12 8.98 -7.44
N CYS A 70 -6.40 8.73 -7.13
CA CYS A 70 -7.42 8.32 -8.10
C CYS A 70 -7.39 9.20 -9.36
N SER A 71 -6.85 8.70 -10.48
CA SER A 71 -6.81 9.44 -11.73
C SER A 71 -8.13 9.28 -12.49
N SER A 72 -9.10 10.16 -12.20
CA SER A 72 -10.18 10.62 -13.11
C SER A 72 -10.78 9.61 -14.12
N GLY A 73 -10.91 8.32 -13.77
CA GLY A 73 -11.46 7.27 -14.65
C GLY A 73 -10.52 6.71 -15.73
N LYS A 74 -9.25 7.14 -15.83
CA LYS A 74 -8.26 6.46 -16.72
C LYS A 74 -7.49 5.43 -15.92
N VAL A 75 -7.76 4.15 -16.19
CA VAL A 75 -6.98 3.01 -15.69
C VAL A 75 -5.63 3.02 -16.43
N GLY A 76 -4.72 3.88 -16.00
CA GLY A 76 -3.38 4.02 -16.55
C GLY A 76 -2.34 4.11 -15.44
N ALA A 77 -1.09 3.77 -15.76
CA ALA A 77 0.03 3.90 -14.84
C ALA A 77 0.10 5.32 -14.26
N SER A 78 0.38 5.44 -12.95
CA SER A 78 0.45 6.75 -12.29
C SER A 78 1.55 7.62 -12.91
N HIS A 79 1.18 8.82 -13.37
CA HIS A 79 2.13 9.81 -13.88
C HIS A 79 3.16 10.24 -12.83
N VAL A 80 2.80 10.19 -11.53
CA VAL A 80 3.74 10.49 -10.42
C VAL A 80 4.78 9.38 -10.31
N LEU A 81 4.37 8.10 -10.33
CA LEU A 81 5.32 6.98 -10.29
C LEU A 81 6.24 7.00 -11.53
N ALA A 82 5.70 7.35 -12.70
CA ALA A 82 6.50 7.55 -13.90
C ALA A 82 7.52 8.70 -13.74
N ALA A 83 7.13 9.83 -13.17
CA ALA A 83 8.03 10.95 -12.88
C ALA A 83 9.10 10.59 -11.83
N MET A 84 8.80 9.63 -10.94
CA MET A 84 9.77 9.04 -10.02
C MET A 84 10.73 8.02 -10.69
N GLY A 85 10.61 7.82 -12.00
CA GLY A 85 11.46 6.92 -12.78
C GLY A 85 11.02 5.46 -12.78
N MET A 86 9.81 5.16 -12.28
CA MET A 86 9.28 3.80 -12.29
C MET A 86 8.74 3.42 -13.67
N ALA A 87 9.10 2.23 -14.15
CA ALA A 87 8.56 1.69 -15.39
C ALA A 87 7.03 1.55 -15.30
N ALA A 88 6.32 1.78 -16.42
CA ALA A 88 4.86 1.75 -16.46
C ALA A 88 4.27 0.40 -15.99
N SER A 89 4.92 -0.72 -16.31
CA SER A 89 4.54 -2.05 -15.84
C SER A 89 4.64 -2.19 -14.33
N ALA A 90 5.74 -1.74 -13.73
CA ALA A 90 5.92 -1.75 -12.27
C ALA A 90 4.93 -0.80 -11.57
N ALA A 91 4.69 0.38 -12.14
CA ALA A 91 3.74 1.35 -11.62
C ALA A 91 2.29 0.84 -11.64
N ALA A 92 1.95 -0.06 -12.57
CA ALA A 92 0.63 -0.69 -12.65
C ALA A 92 0.38 -1.74 -11.56
N GLU A 93 1.38 -2.08 -10.75
CA GLU A 93 1.33 -3.07 -9.67
C GLU A 93 1.35 -2.42 -8.28
N VAL A 94 1.23 -1.09 -8.22
CA VAL A 94 1.31 -0.30 -6.97
C VAL A 94 -0.07 0.05 -6.43
N ILE A 95 -0.26 -0.23 -5.15
CA ILE A 95 -1.37 0.28 -4.34
C ILE A 95 -0.87 1.30 -3.32
N ARG A 96 -1.77 2.16 -2.88
CA ARG A 96 -1.58 3.11 -1.78
C ARG A 96 -2.45 2.69 -0.61
N VAL A 97 -1.83 2.57 0.54
CA VAL A 97 -2.47 2.31 1.82
C VAL A 97 -2.35 3.57 2.68
N SER A 98 -3.48 4.00 3.24
CA SER A 98 -3.57 5.19 4.09
C SER A 98 -4.23 4.83 5.42
N LEU A 99 -3.58 5.21 6.51
CA LEU A 99 -3.98 4.93 7.88
C LEU A 99 -4.77 6.12 8.44
N GLY A 100 -5.90 5.83 9.06
CA GLY A 100 -6.74 6.81 9.75
C GLY A 100 -6.45 6.88 11.25
N TRP A 101 -7.05 7.85 11.94
CA TRP A 101 -6.92 7.98 13.39
C TRP A 101 -7.50 6.78 14.16
N THR A 102 -8.42 6.02 13.56
CA THR A 102 -9.02 4.82 14.15
C THR A 102 -8.26 3.55 13.82
N THR A 103 -7.28 3.59 12.91
CA THR A 103 -6.58 2.37 12.50
C THR A 103 -5.83 1.74 13.67
N THR A 104 -6.04 0.44 13.82
CA THR A 104 -5.51 -0.39 14.90
C THR A 104 -4.47 -1.38 14.38
N ALA A 105 -3.75 -2.04 15.29
CA ALA A 105 -2.86 -3.15 14.94
C ALA A 105 -3.63 -4.32 14.29
N ALA A 106 -4.85 -4.60 14.75
CA ALA A 106 -5.69 -5.66 14.19
C ALA A 106 -6.05 -5.40 12.71
N ASP A 107 -6.30 -4.14 12.34
CA ASP A 107 -6.54 -3.77 10.94
C ASP A 107 -5.29 -4.00 10.07
N ILE A 108 -4.11 -3.70 10.61
CA ILE A 108 -2.83 -3.97 9.94
C ILE A 108 -2.58 -5.47 9.78
N ASP A 109 -2.90 -6.26 10.80
CA ASP A 109 -2.76 -7.71 10.76
C ASP A 109 -3.72 -8.34 9.74
N ALA A 110 -4.96 -7.86 9.67
CA ALA A 110 -5.93 -8.27 8.66
C ALA A 110 -5.44 -7.93 7.25
N PHE A 111 -4.90 -6.72 7.05
CA PHE A 111 -4.32 -6.32 5.77
C PHE A 111 -3.13 -7.18 5.37
N CYS A 112 -2.18 -7.42 6.28
CA CYS A 112 -1.01 -8.25 5.98
C CYS A 112 -1.40 -9.70 5.66
N THR A 113 -2.39 -10.25 6.38
CA THR A 113 -2.91 -11.61 6.12
C THR A 113 -3.56 -11.71 4.73
N ALA A 114 -4.36 -10.71 4.34
CA ALA A 114 -4.95 -10.66 3.00
C ALA A 114 -3.88 -10.50 1.91
N TRP A 115 -2.85 -9.68 2.17
CA TRP A 115 -1.72 -9.50 1.25
C TRP A 115 -0.93 -10.80 1.08
N GLU A 116 -0.62 -11.51 2.17
CA GLU A 116 0.06 -12.81 2.19
C GLU A 116 -0.70 -13.86 1.37
N ALA A 117 -2.02 -13.96 1.58
CA ALA A 117 -2.87 -14.88 0.83
C ALA A 117 -2.84 -14.59 -0.68
N LEU A 118 -2.86 -13.31 -1.07
CA LEU A 118 -2.76 -12.92 -2.47
C LEU A 118 -1.37 -13.23 -3.06
N ALA A 119 -0.30 -12.92 -2.33
CA ALA A 119 1.07 -13.20 -2.75
C ALA A 119 1.36 -14.71 -2.88
N ALA A 120 0.76 -15.54 -2.03
CA ALA A 120 0.83 -16.99 -2.11
C ALA A 120 0.08 -17.54 -3.34
N ALA A 121 -1.14 -17.04 -3.61
CA ALA A 121 -1.91 -17.44 -4.78
C ALA A 121 -1.19 -17.13 -6.10
N ARG A 122 -0.43 -16.03 -6.15
CA ARG A 122 0.44 -15.69 -7.29
C ARG A 122 1.56 -16.71 -7.51
N LYS A 123 2.21 -17.19 -6.43
CA LYS A 123 3.32 -18.15 -6.55
C LYS A 123 2.88 -19.53 -7.09
N ALA A 124 1.59 -19.84 -6.97
CA ALA A 124 1.02 -21.11 -7.42
C ALA A 124 0.55 -21.09 -8.88
N ALA A 125 0.49 -19.90 -9.51
CA ALA A 125 0.12 -19.70 -10.91
C ALA A 125 1.37 -19.55 -11.79
#